data_AF-A0A4Z0HPC1-F1
#
_entry.id   AF-A0A4Z0HPC1-F1
#
_cell.length_a   1.000
_cell.length_b   1.000
_cell.length_c   1.000
_cell.angle_alpha   90.00
_cell.angle_beta   90.00
_cell.angle_gamma   90.00
#
_symmetry.space_group_name_H-M   'P 1'
#
loop_
_entity.id
_entity.type
_entity.pdbx_description
1 polymer ?
#
loop_
_entity_poly.entity_id
_entity_poly.type
_entity_poly.pdbx_seq_one_letter_code
_entity_poly.pdbx_strand_id
1 'polypeptide(L)'
;MQQFTYPSWVESLDFLRNRLGVPAALSNATTLVAARARWGQHVHCRTSLHDLLFTVPGDEFPFNASVVVHVDGSRHAVRRTVGGDVHEVECTAADIDRVLDEALEALFAPAQVCRVCGTLSAGAYFAAVFERMHYVCFHFEFEHGDTDRDQTCGVPGCPV
;
A
#
# COMPACT_ATOMS: atom_id res chain seq x y z
N MET A 1 -1.27 -17.13 -25.14
CA MET A 1 -1.12 -16.10 -24.09
C MET A 1 0.00 -16.55 -23.17
N GLN A 2 1.10 -15.79 -23.10
CA GLN A 2 2.15 -16.08 -22.11
C GLN A 2 1.62 -15.70 -20.74
N GLN A 3 1.55 -16.67 -19.83
CA GLN A 3 1.24 -16.43 -18.43
C GLN A 3 2.49 -15.78 -17.83
N PHE A 4 2.49 -14.44 -17.72
CA PHE A 4 3.58 -13.72 -17.08
C PHE A 4 3.52 -14.02 -15.58
N THR A 5 4.44 -14.84 -15.10
CA THR A 5 4.63 -15.02 -13.66
C THR A 5 5.25 -13.74 -13.11
N TYR A 6 4.53 -13.06 -12.22
CA TYR A 6 5.05 -11.87 -11.53
C TYR A 6 6.13 -12.31 -10.55
N PRO A 7 7.30 -11.62 -10.51
CA PRO A 7 8.27 -11.88 -9.47
C PRO A 7 7.60 -11.65 -8.11
N SER A 8 7.86 -12.55 -7.19
CA SER A 8 7.44 -12.39 -5.81
C SER A 8 8.12 -11.16 -5.20
N TRP A 9 7.50 -10.60 -4.16
CA TRP A 9 8.10 -9.52 -3.36
C TRP A 9 9.51 -9.86 -2.86
N VAL A 10 9.78 -11.15 -2.60
CA VAL A 10 11.09 -11.64 -2.17
C VAL A 10 12.10 -11.51 -3.31
N GLU A 11 11.77 -12.01 -4.51
CA GLU A 11 12.64 -11.93 -5.67
C GLU A 11 12.94 -10.49 -6.08
N SER A 12 11.94 -9.61 -6.05
CA SER A 12 12.12 -8.17 -6.29
C SER A 12 13.05 -7.52 -5.26
N LEU A 13 12.90 -7.85 -3.98
CA LEU A 13 13.75 -7.33 -2.92
C LEU A 13 15.20 -7.81 -3.06
N ASP A 14 15.39 -9.10 -3.34
CA ASP A 14 16.71 -9.69 -3.56
C ASP A 14 17.39 -9.09 -4.79
N PHE A 15 16.64 -8.87 -5.88
CA PHE A 15 17.15 -8.18 -7.06
C PHE A 15 17.72 -6.80 -6.72
N LEU A 16 16.97 -5.98 -5.96
CA LEU A 16 17.37 -4.62 -5.61
C LEU A 16 18.56 -4.60 -4.64
N ARG A 17 18.54 -5.44 -3.60
CA ARG A 17 19.62 -5.51 -2.60
C ARG A 17 20.95 -5.96 -3.20
N ASN A 18 20.92 -6.78 -4.24
CA ASN A 18 22.10 -7.24 -4.96
C ASN A 18 22.68 -6.19 -5.94
N ARG A 19 22.26 -4.92 -5.86
CA ARG A 19 22.73 -3.82 -6.72
C ARG A 19 23.41 -2.74 -5.90
N LEU A 20 24.42 -3.14 -5.11
CA LEU A 20 25.16 -2.27 -4.17
C LEU A 20 25.77 -1.01 -4.80
N GLY A 21 26.05 -1.01 -6.11
CA GLY A 21 26.57 0.15 -6.84
C GLY A 21 25.52 1.13 -7.35
N VAL A 22 24.23 0.89 -7.08
CA VAL A 22 23.12 1.70 -7.60
C VAL A 22 22.31 2.26 -6.43
N PRO A 23 22.55 3.52 -6.00
CA PRO A 23 21.86 4.12 -4.86
C PRO A 23 20.33 4.08 -4.97
N ALA A 24 19.79 4.29 -6.17
CA ALA A 24 18.35 4.22 -6.43
C ALA A 24 17.78 2.82 -6.11
N ALA A 25 18.52 1.75 -6.43
CA ALA A 25 18.09 0.38 -6.16
C ALA A 25 18.04 0.09 -4.65
N LEU A 26 19.01 0.62 -3.88
CA LEU A 26 19.03 0.49 -2.42
C LEU A 26 17.93 1.30 -1.73
N SER A 27 17.65 2.51 -2.25
CA SER A 27 16.51 3.31 -1.80
C SER A 27 15.20 2.56 -2.05
N ASN A 28 15.00 2.07 -3.29
CA ASN A 28 13.85 1.26 -3.66
C ASN A 28 13.74 -0.04 -2.84
N ALA A 29 14.83 -0.68 -2.44
CA ALA A 29 14.79 -1.84 -1.56
C ALA A 29 14.22 -1.49 -0.17
N THR A 30 14.59 -0.33 0.38
CA THR A 30 14.07 0.17 1.66
C THR A 30 12.58 0.46 1.55
N THR A 31 12.15 1.23 0.54
CA THR A 31 10.74 1.54 0.29
C THR A 31 9.92 0.27 0.05
N LEU A 32 10.47 -0.72 -0.67
CA LEU A 32 9.77 -1.98 -0.94
C LEU A 32 9.52 -2.79 0.34
N VAL A 33 10.45 -2.78 1.30
CA VAL A 33 10.26 -3.45 2.60
C VAL A 33 9.12 -2.80 3.39
N ALA A 34 9.12 -1.46 3.47
CA ALA A 34 8.07 -0.71 4.14
C ALA A 34 6.70 -0.95 3.49
N ALA A 35 6.63 -0.84 2.16
CA ALA A 35 5.41 -1.06 1.39
C ALA A 35 4.88 -2.49 1.54
N ARG A 36 5.75 -3.51 1.53
CA ARG A 36 5.33 -4.92 1.66
C ARG A 36 4.57 -5.18 2.95
N ALA A 37 5.02 -4.58 4.06
CA ALA A 37 4.41 -4.80 5.37
C ALA A 37 2.94 -4.38 5.40
N ARG A 38 2.56 -3.36 4.63
CA ARG A 38 1.19 -2.80 4.61
C ARG A 38 0.37 -3.26 3.40
N TRP A 39 1.02 -3.39 2.24
CA TRP A 39 0.37 -3.54 0.94
C TRP A 39 0.60 -4.89 0.27
N GLY A 40 1.44 -5.76 0.84
CA GLY A 40 1.86 -7.00 0.20
C GLY A 40 0.73 -7.96 -0.18
N GLN A 41 -0.44 -7.84 0.45
CA GLN A 41 -1.64 -8.62 0.15
C GLN A 41 -2.60 -7.93 -0.84
N HIS A 42 -2.40 -6.64 -1.12
CA HIS A 42 -3.36 -5.81 -1.86
C HIS A 42 -2.86 -5.38 -3.23
N VAL A 43 -1.55 -5.35 -3.46
CA VAL A 43 -0.96 -4.94 -4.75
C VAL A 43 0.08 -5.93 -5.25
N HIS A 44 0.24 -6.00 -6.56
CA HIS A 44 1.41 -6.61 -7.20
C HIS A 44 2.50 -5.56 -7.37
N CYS A 45 3.75 -5.95 -7.12
CA CYS A 45 4.91 -5.09 -7.32
C CYS A 45 5.77 -5.60 -8.49
N ARG A 46 6.31 -4.66 -9.26
CA ARG A 46 7.36 -4.90 -10.27
C ARG A 46 8.46 -3.87 -10.06
N THR A 47 9.69 -4.24 -10.36
CA THR A 47 10.85 -3.40 -10.02
C THR A 47 11.79 -3.25 -11.20
N SER A 48 12.29 -2.04 -11.39
CA SER A 48 13.50 -1.73 -12.15
C SER A 48 14.59 -1.25 -11.16
N LEU A 49 15.76 -0.83 -11.64
CA LEU A 49 16.76 -0.21 -10.77
C LEU A 49 16.28 1.11 -10.16
N HIS A 50 15.51 1.88 -10.94
CA HIS A 50 15.07 3.23 -10.59
C HIS A 50 13.61 3.29 -10.19
N ASP A 51 12.82 2.27 -10.52
CA ASP A 51 11.38 2.32 -10.38
C ASP A 51 10.81 1.15 -9.56
N LEU A 52 9.79 1.44 -8.76
CA LEU A 52 8.85 0.45 -8.25
C LEU A 52 7.49 0.73 -8.90
N LEU A 53 6.90 -0.28 -9.53
CA LEU A 53 5.54 -0.23 -10.08
C LEU A 53 4.61 -1.09 -9.23
N PHE A 54 3.52 -0.50 -8.76
CA PHE A 54 2.46 -1.16 -8.02
C PHE A 54 1.16 -1.16 -8.85
N THR A 55 0.50 -2.31 -8.94
CA THR A 55 -0.77 -2.49 -9.67
C THR A 55 -1.76 -3.31 -8.87
N VAL A 56 -3.06 -3.11 -9.14
CA VAL A 56 -4.13 -3.89 -8.51
C VAL A 56 -4.12 -5.34 -9.03
N PRO A 57 -4.24 -6.37 -8.18
CA PRO A 57 -4.32 -7.76 -8.62
C PRO A 57 -5.50 -7.98 -9.57
N GLY A 58 -5.25 -8.62 -10.71
CA GLY A 58 -6.25 -8.85 -11.76
C GLY A 58 -6.42 -7.69 -12.74
N ASP A 59 -5.80 -6.53 -12.51
CA ASP A 59 -5.72 -5.47 -13.52
C ASP A 59 -4.65 -5.83 -14.56
N GLU A 60 -5.03 -5.79 -15.83
CA GLU A 60 -4.17 -6.18 -16.95
C GLU A 60 -3.66 -4.94 -17.68
N PHE A 61 -2.55 -5.09 -18.43
CA PHE A 61 -2.01 -3.97 -19.20
C PHE A 61 -2.93 -3.66 -20.42
N PRO A 62 -3.23 -2.38 -20.71
CA PRO A 62 -2.84 -1.18 -19.96
C PRO A 62 -3.62 -1.04 -18.64
N PHE A 63 -2.88 -0.84 -17.54
CA PHE A 63 -3.48 -0.78 -16.21
C PHE A 63 -4.44 0.40 -16.10
N ASN A 64 -5.63 0.14 -15.56
CA ASN A 64 -6.57 1.20 -15.21
C ASN A 64 -6.06 2.01 -13.99
N ALA A 65 -5.33 1.35 -13.09
CA ALA A 65 -4.83 1.96 -11.87
C ALA A 65 -3.40 1.50 -11.54
N SER A 66 -2.48 2.43 -11.30
CA SER A 66 -1.09 2.11 -10.92
C SER A 66 -0.44 3.21 -10.09
N VAL A 67 0.58 2.83 -9.31
CA VAL A 67 1.51 3.76 -8.66
C VAL A 67 2.93 3.42 -9.07
N VAL A 68 3.70 4.43 -9.45
CA VAL A 68 5.13 4.32 -9.75
C VAL A 68 5.91 5.17 -8.76
N VAL A 69 6.83 4.54 -8.02
CA VAL A 69 7.91 5.24 -7.32
C VAL A 69 9.07 5.35 -8.29
N HIS A 70 9.63 6.54 -8.44
CA HIS A 70 10.82 6.80 -9.24
C HIS A 70 11.89 7.43 -8.35
N VAL A 71 13.12 6.90 -8.41
CA VAL A 71 14.27 7.38 -7.66
C VAL A 71 15.41 7.72 -8.61
N ASP A 72 15.88 8.96 -8.55
CA ASP A 72 17.02 9.44 -9.31
C ASP A 72 17.89 10.37 -8.46
N GLY A 73 19.07 9.88 -8.06
CA GLY A 73 19.95 10.59 -7.13
C GLY A 73 19.23 10.90 -5.81
N SER A 74 19.08 12.19 -5.49
CA SER A 74 18.33 12.66 -4.32
C SER A 74 16.83 12.83 -4.57
N ARG A 75 16.39 12.80 -5.84
CA ARG A 75 15.00 13.03 -6.22
C ARG A 75 14.20 11.75 -6.07
N HIS A 76 13.07 11.85 -5.35
CA HIS A 76 12.08 10.79 -5.26
C HIS A 76 10.75 11.36 -5.76
N ALA A 77 10.04 10.59 -6.58
CA ALA A 77 8.73 10.95 -7.06
C ALA A 77 7.78 9.76 -6.96
N VAL A 78 6.53 10.02 -6.57
CA VAL A 78 5.46 9.03 -6.59
C VAL A 78 4.41 9.51 -7.57
N ARG A 79 4.18 8.72 -8.61
CA ARG A 79 3.20 8.99 -9.65
C ARG A 79 2.08 7.97 -9.56
N ARG A 80 0.87 8.44 -9.31
CA ARG A 80 -0.37 7.65 -9.37
C ARG A 80 -1.09 7.92 -10.67
N THR A 81 -1.55 6.86 -11.33
CA THR A 81 -2.44 6.92 -12.49
C THR A 81 -3.73 6.17 -12.19
N VAL A 82 -4.89 6.80 -12.41
CA VAL A 82 -6.22 6.17 -12.26
C VAL A 82 -7.12 6.64 -13.39
N GLY A 83 -7.65 5.74 -14.23
CA GLY A 83 -8.57 6.10 -15.30
C GLY A 83 -8.00 7.08 -16.33
N GLY A 84 -6.67 7.15 -16.46
CA GLY A 84 -5.96 8.12 -17.31
C GLY A 84 -5.55 9.41 -16.60
N ASP A 85 -6.09 9.70 -15.41
CA ASP A 85 -5.67 10.85 -14.60
C ASP A 85 -4.34 10.55 -13.93
N VAL A 86 -3.36 11.46 -14.11
CA VAL A 86 -2.01 11.34 -13.57
C VAL A 86 -1.81 12.38 -12.47
N HIS A 87 -1.36 11.92 -11.31
CA HIS A 87 -0.96 12.77 -10.19
C HIS A 87 0.45 12.39 -9.76
N GLU A 88 1.38 13.34 -9.72
CA GLU A 88 2.76 13.12 -9.35
C GLU A 88 3.15 14.04 -8.19
N VAL A 89 3.82 13.46 -7.19
CA VAL A 89 4.32 14.15 -6.01
C VAL A 89 5.81 13.90 -5.89
N GLU A 90 6.62 14.95 -6.01
CA GLU A 90 8.03 14.89 -5.63
C GLU A 90 8.17 14.97 -4.12
N CYS A 91 9.07 14.17 -3.55
CA CYS A 91 9.28 14.06 -2.11
C CYS A 91 10.73 13.72 -1.76
N THR A 92 11.03 13.73 -0.46
CA THR A 92 12.33 13.31 0.06
C THR A 92 12.35 11.81 0.33
N ALA A 93 13.55 11.24 0.50
CA ALA A 93 13.69 9.86 0.96
C ALA A 93 13.05 9.60 2.34
N ALA A 94 12.91 10.63 3.18
CA ALA A 94 12.28 10.50 4.50
C ALA A 94 10.74 10.47 4.40
N ASP A 95 10.17 11.09 3.36
CA ASP A 95 8.73 11.20 3.17
C ASP A 95 8.15 10.12 2.24
N ILE A 96 9.01 9.38 1.53
CA ILE A 96 8.60 8.49 0.44
C ILE A 96 7.57 7.45 0.87
N ASP A 97 7.72 6.86 2.06
CA ASP A 97 6.81 5.83 2.55
C ASP A 97 5.40 6.40 2.79
N ARG A 98 5.31 7.61 3.36
CA ARG A 98 4.03 8.30 3.57
C ARG A 98 3.35 8.65 2.24
N VAL A 99 4.11 9.22 1.30
CA VAL A 99 3.57 9.62 -0.01
C VAL A 99 3.15 8.39 -0.82
N LEU A 100 3.91 7.31 -0.74
CA LEU A 100 3.56 6.04 -1.36
C LEU A 100 2.27 5.46 -0.75
N ASP A 101 2.14 5.46 0.58
CA ASP A 101 0.93 5.00 1.26
C ASP A 101 -0.30 5.78 0.80
N GLU A 102 -0.24 7.12 0.77
CA GLU A 102 -1.34 7.97 0.28
C GLU A 102 -1.70 7.67 -1.19
N ALA A 103 -0.71 7.41 -2.03
CA ALA A 103 -0.91 7.07 -3.43
C ALA A 103 -1.56 5.69 -3.60
N LEU A 104 -1.12 4.68 -2.84
CA LEU A 104 -1.66 3.33 -2.86
C LEU A 104 -3.08 3.26 -2.28
N GLU A 105 -3.36 3.99 -1.20
CA GLU A 105 -4.69 4.13 -0.62
C GLU A 105 -5.71 4.66 -1.61
N ALA A 106 -5.30 5.62 -2.43
CA ALA A 106 -6.15 6.20 -3.47
C ALA A 106 -6.45 5.23 -4.62
N LEU A 107 -5.66 4.16 -4.82
CA LEU A 107 -6.00 3.12 -5.80
C LEU A 107 -7.25 2.33 -5.41
N PHE A 108 -7.53 2.25 -4.11
CA PHE A 108 -8.62 1.44 -3.57
C PHE A 108 -9.84 2.26 -3.18
N ALA A 109 -9.78 3.61 -3.24
CA ALA A 109 -10.91 4.47 -2.90
C ALA A 109 -12.17 4.07 -3.71
N PRO A 110 -13.36 4.01 -3.07
CA PRO A 110 -13.67 4.43 -1.71
C PRO A 110 -13.40 3.37 -0.62
N ALA A 111 -12.78 2.23 -0.96
CA ALA A 111 -12.25 1.31 0.04
C ALA A 111 -10.89 1.78 0.57
N GLN A 112 -10.57 1.44 1.82
CA GLN A 112 -9.34 1.83 2.49
C GLN A 112 -8.77 0.65 3.28
N VAL A 113 -7.44 0.54 3.38
CA VAL A 113 -6.80 -0.48 4.22
C VAL A 113 -6.93 -0.07 5.68
N CYS A 114 -7.50 -0.94 6.51
CA CYS A 114 -7.61 -0.71 7.94
C CYS A 114 -6.23 -0.72 8.60
N ARG A 115 -5.90 0.32 9.38
CA ARG A 115 -4.60 0.42 10.06
C ARG A 115 -4.36 -0.63 11.15
N VAL A 116 -5.40 -1.29 11.64
CA VAL A 116 -5.31 -2.30 12.72
C VAL A 116 -5.18 -3.71 12.16
N CYS A 117 -6.11 -4.14 11.30
CA CYS A 117 -6.13 -5.51 10.80
C CYS A 117 -5.52 -5.67 9.41
N GLY A 118 -5.24 -4.58 8.70
CA GLY A 118 -4.63 -4.61 7.37
C GLY A 118 -5.58 -5.05 6.24
N THR A 119 -6.88 -5.29 6.48
CA THR A 119 -7.84 -5.66 5.42
C THR A 119 -8.56 -4.44 4.85
N LEU A 120 -9.10 -4.56 3.63
CA LEU A 120 -9.88 -3.49 3.02
C LEU A 120 -11.20 -3.28 3.75
N SER A 121 -11.58 -2.02 3.90
CA SER A 121 -12.86 -1.60 4.44
C SER A 121 -13.57 -0.70 3.45
N ALA A 122 -14.85 -0.99 3.19
CA ALA A 122 -15.66 -0.20 2.27
C ALA A 122 -16.21 1.05 2.98
N GLY A 123 -16.07 2.23 2.38
CA GLY A 123 -16.87 3.38 2.79
C GLY A 123 -16.28 4.75 2.39
N ALA A 124 -17.10 5.59 1.78
CA ALA A 124 -16.73 6.98 1.48
C ALA A 124 -16.51 7.85 2.75
N TYR A 125 -17.01 7.42 3.91
CA TYR A 125 -16.93 8.14 5.19
C TYR A 125 -15.77 7.66 6.09
N PHE A 126 -14.97 6.71 5.61
CA PHE A 126 -13.96 6.01 6.41
C PHE A 126 -12.84 6.92 6.93
N ALA A 127 -12.44 7.90 6.13
CA ALA A 127 -11.38 8.85 6.49
C ALA A 127 -11.84 9.93 7.48
N ALA A 128 -13.14 10.23 7.54
CA ALA A 128 -13.67 11.38 8.29
C ALA A 128 -14.25 11.01 9.67
N VAL A 129 -14.57 9.74 9.92
CA VAL A 129 -15.36 9.36 11.12
C VAL A 129 -14.73 8.25 11.98
N PHE A 130 -13.86 7.39 11.43
CA PHE A 130 -13.42 6.14 12.11
C PHE A 130 -11.90 5.92 12.15
N GLU A 131 -11.07 6.97 12.16
CA GLU A 131 -9.61 6.85 12.33
C GLU A 131 -8.92 5.87 11.33
N ARG A 132 -9.55 5.66 10.16
CA ARG A 132 -9.12 4.69 9.15
C ARG A 132 -9.10 3.22 9.62
N MET A 133 -10.06 2.85 10.45
CA MET A 133 -10.25 1.50 10.99
C MET A 133 -11.62 0.95 10.63
N HIS A 134 -11.76 -0.38 10.47
CA HIS A 134 -13.10 -0.98 10.45
C HIS A 134 -13.83 -0.57 11.72
N TYR A 135 -15.15 -0.37 11.63
CA TYR A 135 -15.97 -0.05 12.80
C TYR A 135 -15.67 -0.98 13.99
N VAL A 136 -15.56 -2.30 13.75
CA VAL A 136 -15.18 -3.27 14.78
C VAL A 136 -13.78 -3.05 15.35
N CYS A 137 -12.80 -2.71 14.52
CA CYS A 137 -11.42 -2.46 14.98
C CYS A 137 -11.37 -1.19 15.84
N PHE A 138 -12.09 -0.14 15.43
CA PHE A 138 -12.24 1.08 16.21
C PHE A 138 -12.91 0.79 17.56
N HIS A 139 -14.01 0.05 17.55
CA HIS A 139 -14.77 -0.32 18.75
C HIS A 139 -13.90 -1.07 19.77
N PHE A 140 -13.11 -2.06 19.34
CA PHE A 140 -12.21 -2.76 20.26
C PHE A 140 -11.06 -1.90 20.79
N GLU A 141 -10.42 -1.11 19.92
CA GLU A 141 -9.28 -0.28 20.30
C GLU A 141 -9.65 0.81 21.32
N PHE A 142 -10.80 1.46 21.12
CA PHE A 142 -11.15 2.68 21.88
C PHE A 142 -12.27 2.48 22.91
N GLU A 143 -13.19 1.53 22.69
CA GLU A 143 -14.33 1.32 23.59
C GLU A 143 -14.15 0.07 24.47
N HIS A 144 -13.23 -0.83 24.12
CA HIS A 144 -13.05 -2.15 24.75
C HIS A 144 -11.59 -2.56 24.99
N GLY A 145 -10.76 -1.64 25.50
CA GLY A 145 -9.29 -1.83 25.62
C GLY A 145 -8.79 -3.16 26.21
N ASP A 146 -9.49 -3.75 27.19
CA ASP A 146 -9.11 -5.03 27.81
C ASP A 146 -10.06 -6.21 27.45
N THR A 147 -11.02 -6.00 26.54
CA THR A 147 -11.98 -7.05 26.17
C THR A 147 -11.42 -7.89 25.04
N ASP A 148 -11.51 -9.21 25.19
CA ASP A 148 -11.16 -10.16 24.15
C ASP A 148 -11.99 -9.91 22.88
N ARG A 149 -11.33 -9.87 21.71
CA ARG A 149 -11.95 -9.60 20.41
C ARG A 149 -12.93 -10.70 19.99
N ASP A 150 -12.78 -11.88 20.58
CA ASP A 150 -13.64 -13.04 20.34
C ASP A 150 -14.75 -13.14 21.40
N GLN A 151 -14.94 -12.12 22.25
CA GLN A 151 -16.01 -12.07 23.25
C GLN A 151 -17.01 -10.95 22.95
N THR A 152 -18.29 -11.28 23.10
CA THR A 152 -19.37 -10.29 22.94
C THR A 152 -19.32 -9.22 24.04
N CYS A 153 -19.34 -7.95 23.65
CA CYS A 153 -19.50 -6.83 24.57
C CYS A 153 -20.97 -6.52 24.93
N GLY A 154 -21.93 -7.25 24.35
CA GLY A 154 -23.36 -7.02 24.54
C GLY A 154 -23.95 -5.81 23.79
N VAL A 155 -23.14 -5.05 23.03
CA VAL A 155 -23.63 -3.97 22.17
C VAL A 155 -24.23 -4.55 20.88
N PRO A 156 -25.48 -4.20 20.52
CA PRO A 156 -26.09 -4.66 19.28
C PRO A 156 -25.26 -4.27 18.05
N GLY A 157 -24.79 -5.26 17.27
CA GLY A 157 -23.97 -5.05 16.08
C GLY A 157 -22.46 -5.28 16.28
N CYS A 158 -22.00 -5.53 17.51
CA CYS A 158 -20.65 -6.07 17.72
C CYS A 158 -20.60 -7.54 17.29
N PRO A 159 -19.58 -7.98 16.51
CA PRO A 159 -19.40 -9.39 16.25
C PRO A 159 -19.18 -10.16 17.55
N VAL A 160 -19.68 -11.40 17.58
CA VAL A 160 -19.57 -12.36 18.68
C VAL A 160 -18.69 -13.53 18.27
#